data_AF-X0KLG8-F1
#
_entry.id   AF-X0KLG8-F1
#
_cell.length_a   1.000
_cell.length_b   1.000
_cell.length_c   1.000
_cell.angle_alpha   90.00
_cell.angle_beta   90.00
_cell.angle_gamma   90.00
#
_symmetry.space_group_name_H-M   'P 1'
#
loop_
_entity.id
_entity.type
_entity.pdbx_description
1 polymer ?
#
loop_
_entity_poly.entity_id
_entity_poly.type
_entity_poly.pdbx_seq_one_letter_code
_entity_poly.pdbx_strand_id
1 'polypeptide(L)'
;MSSEDQKKTYSRFACIGTGLSGIGLGATLKRWYNLDDIHYFERQSQPGGTWLQNQYPGCACDIPNILYSFSFEPNPDWTRILAKREEGGRYIRTRMRI
;
A
#
# COMPACT_ATOMS: atom_id res chain seq x y z
N MET A 1 36.47 -0.70 25.70
CA MET A 1 35.61 -1.55 24.86
C MET A 1 35.42 -0.84 23.53
N SER A 2 35.90 -1.42 22.43
CA SER A 2 35.78 -0.82 21.09
C SER A 2 34.30 -0.74 20.72
N SER A 3 33.85 0.46 20.39
CA SER A 3 32.58 0.72 19.71
C SER A 3 32.55 -0.13 18.43
N GLU A 4 31.70 -1.15 18.41
CA GLU A 4 31.43 -1.94 17.21
C GLU A 4 30.94 -1.00 16.10
N ASP A 5 31.64 -1.02 14.97
CA ASP A 5 31.31 -0.25 13.77
C ASP A 5 30.02 -0.83 13.18
N GLN A 6 28.89 -0.23 13.52
CA GLN A 6 27.57 -0.68 13.09
C GLN A 6 27.48 -0.51 11.57
N LYS A 7 27.61 -1.63 10.84
CA LYS A 7 27.67 -1.67 9.38
C LYS A 7 26.41 -1.02 8.79
N LYS A 8 26.55 0.18 8.24
CA LYS A 8 25.45 0.92 7.61
C LYS A 8 24.94 0.13 6.41
N THR A 9 23.63 -0.08 6.36
CA THR A 9 22.93 -0.69 5.24
C THR A 9 22.18 0.38 4.45
N TYR A 10 22.03 0.16 3.15
CA TYR A 10 21.34 1.08 2.23
C TYR A 10 20.36 0.28 1.39
N SER A 11 19.23 0.90 1.08
CA SER A 11 18.27 0.36 0.10
C SER A 11 18.36 1.15 -1.20
N ARG A 12 18.19 0.46 -2.34
CA ARG A 12 18.16 1.08 -3.67
C ARG A 12 17.01 2.07 -3.84
N PHE A 13 15.86 1.78 -3.23
CA PHE A 13 14.69 2.66 -3.26
C PHE A 13 14.22 3.00 -1.85
N ALA A 14 13.84 4.26 -1.66
CA ALA A 14 13.10 4.72 -0.50
C ALA A 14 11.72 5.22 -0.96
N CYS A 15 10.66 4.72 -0.34
CA CYS A 15 9.29 5.12 -0.63
C CYS A 15 8.65 5.71 0.63
N ILE A 16 8.10 6.91 0.49
CA ILE A 16 7.39 7.58 1.58
C ILE A 16 5.89 7.46 1.30
N GLY A 17 5.19 6.73 2.17
CA GLY A 17 3.77 6.44 2.08
C GLY A 17 3.50 4.98 1.70
N THR A 18 2.55 4.37 2.40
CA THR A 18 2.10 2.98 2.21
C THR A 18 0.62 2.91 1.84
N GLY A 19 0.22 3.84 0.95
CA GLY A 19 -1.07 3.82 0.28
C GLY A 19 -1.04 2.99 -1.01
N LEU A 20 -2.09 3.15 -1.82
CA LEU A 20 -2.24 2.42 -3.09
C LEU A 20 -1.05 2.66 -4.04
N SER A 21 -0.54 3.89 -4.14
CA SER A 21 0.62 4.21 -4.99
C SER A 21 1.91 3.51 -4.53
N GLY A 22 2.18 3.46 -3.23
CA GLY A 22 3.37 2.80 -2.67
C GLY A 22 3.36 1.29 -2.90
N ILE A 23 2.19 0.66 -2.74
CA ILE A 23 2.00 -0.76 -3.09
C ILE A 23 2.19 -0.96 -4.61
N GLY A 24 1.61 -0.08 -5.44
CA GLY A 24 1.77 -0.13 -6.89
C GLY A 24 3.23 -0.02 -7.33
N LEU A 25 4.03 0.84 -6.67
CA LEU A 25 5.47 0.95 -6.89
C LEU A 25 6.19 -0.37 -6.58
N GLY A 26 5.93 -0.97 -5.41
CA GLY A 26 6.54 -2.25 -5.01
C GLY A 26 6.21 -3.38 -5.98
N ALA A 27 4.92 -3.51 -6.31
CA ALA A 27 4.45 -4.49 -7.28
C ALA A 27 5.10 -4.27 -8.66
N THR A 28 5.29 -3.01 -9.08
CA THR A 28 5.92 -2.69 -10.37
C THR A 28 7.39 -3.08 -10.38
N LEU A 29 8.16 -2.68 -9.35
CA LEU A 29 9.57 -3.01 -9.21
C LEU A 29 9.81 -4.53 -9.22
N LYS A 30 8.98 -5.26 -8.45
CA LYS A 30 9.07 -6.72 -8.36
C LYS A 30 8.69 -7.40 -9.68
N ARG A 31 7.55 -7.05 -10.28
CA ARG A 31 7.00 -7.74 -11.46
C ARG A 31 7.76 -7.45 -12.75
N TRP A 32 8.22 -6.22 -12.95
CA TRP A 32 8.81 -5.79 -14.24
C TRP A 32 10.33 -5.71 -14.21
N TYR A 33 10.93 -5.48 -13.05
CA TYR A 33 12.37 -5.26 -12.92
C TYR A 33 13.07 -6.31 -12.06
N ASN A 34 12.31 -7.22 -11.42
CA ASN A 34 12.84 -8.20 -10.46
C ASN A 34 13.66 -7.52 -9.33
N LEU A 35 13.15 -6.39 -8.84
CA LEU A 35 13.75 -5.59 -7.78
C LEU A 35 12.85 -5.59 -6.53
N ASP A 36 13.43 -5.91 -5.38
CA ASP A 36 12.75 -6.03 -4.09
C ASP A 36 13.41 -5.19 -2.97
N ASP A 37 14.56 -4.58 -3.24
CA ASP A 37 15.30 -3.73 -2.31
C ASP A 37 14.71 -2.30 -2.24
N ILE A 38 13.55 -2.22 -1.61
CA ILE A 38 12.80 -1.00 -1.34
C ILE A 38 12.49 -0.88 0.15
N HIS A 39 12.75 0.29 0.72
CA HIS A 39 12.39 0.61 2.09
C HIS A 39 11.17 1.55 2.11
N TYR A 40 10.16 1.20 2.90
CA TYR A 40 8.93 1.98 3.03
C TYR A 40 8.91 2.75 4.35
N PHE A 41 8.52 4.02 4.28
CA PHE A 41 8.29 4.87 5.43
C PHE A 41 6.82 5.27 5.49
N GLU A 42 6.17 5.04 6.62
CA GLU A 42 4.78 5.44 6.85
C GLU A 42 4.69 6.15 8.20
N ARG A 43 3.91 7.23 8.23
CA ARG A 43 3.64 7.97 9.47
C ARG A 43 2.66 7.23 10.36
N GLN A 44 1.68 6.57 9.76
CA GLN A 44 0.66 5.79 10.46
C GLN A 44 1.22 4.47 10.99
N SER A 45 0.56 3.90 12.02
CA SER A 45 0.94 2.61 12.62
C SER A 45 0.71 1.40 11.71
N GLN A 46 -0.04 1.59 10.62
CA GLN A 46 -0.34 0.53 9.67
C GLN A 46 -0.49 1.09 8.25
N PRO A 47 -0.34 0.25 7.20
CA PRO A 47 -0.59 0.66 5.84
C PRO A 47 -2.05 0.97 5.54
N GLY A 48 -2.29 1.84 4.57
CA GLY A 48 -3.65 2.20 4.16
C GLY A 48 -3.80 3.53 3.45
N GLY A 49 -2.84 4.45 3.63
CA GLY A 49 -2.88 5.79 3.05
C GLY A 49 -4.22 6.49 3.33
N THR A 50 -4.87 6.99 2.27
CA THR A 50 -6.16 7.69 2.32
C THR A 50 -7.23 6.92 3.10
N TRP A 51 -7.32 5.60 2.94
CA TRP A 51 -8.37 4.79 3.58
C TRP A 51 -8.19 4.57 5.08
N LEU A 52 -6.96 4.73 5.56
CA LEU A 52 -6.65 4.72 6.99
C LEU A 52 -6.86 6.08 7.61
N GLN A 53 -6.43 7.14 6.92
CA GLN A 53 -6.47 8.50 7.46
C GLN A 53 -7.88 9.08 7.51
N ASN A 54 -8.75 8.71 6.56
CA ASN A 54 -10.11 9.25 6.47
C ASN A 54 -11.11 8.30 7.12
N GLN A 55 -11.62 8.65 8.30
CA GLN A 55 -12.57 7.84 9.07
C GLN A 55 -13.88 8.57 9.38
N TYR A 56 -14.24 9.57 8.56
CA TYR A 56 -15.49 10.30 8.74
C TYR A 56 -16.70 9.48 8.25
N PRO A 57 -17.89 9.68 8.85
CA PRO A 57 -19.12 8.99 8.42
C PRO A 57 -19.42 9.21 6.94
N GLY A 58 -19.75 8.14 6.23
CA GLY A 58 -20.06 8.19 4.79
C GLY A 58 -18.85 8.18 3.86
N CYS A 59 -17.62 8.09 4.37
CA CYS A 59 -16.42 7.97 3.55
C CYS A 59 -16.51 6.77 2.58
N ALA A 60 -16.45 7.07 1.28
CA ALA A 60 -16.56 6.10 0.20
C ALA A 60 -15.77 6.56 -1.03
N CYS A 61 -15.51 5.63 -1.95
CA CYS A 61 -14.95 5.95 -3.26
C CYS A 61 -16.02 6.56 -4.17
N ASP A 62 -15.62 7.49 -5.03
CA ASP A 62 -16.45 8.13 -6.05
C ASP A 62 -16.46 7.38 -7.40
N ILE A 63 -15.52 6.46 -7.61
CA ILE A 63 -15.49 5.59 -8.78
C ILE A 63 -16.05 4.19 -8.46
N PRO A 64 -16.58 3.47 -9.46
CA PRO A 64 -16.95 2.07 -9.31
C PRO A 64 -15.80 1.22 -8.77
N ASN A 65 -16.08 0.41 -7.77
CA ASN A 65 -15.18 -0.51 -7.07
C ASN A 65 -14.36 -1.40 -8.01
N ILE A 66 -14.94 -1.83 -9.13
CA ILE A 66 -14.32 -2.68 -10.16
C ILE A 66 -13.18 -1.94 -10.88
N LEU A 67 -13.23 -0.61 -10.90
CA LEU A 67 -12.18 0.26 -11.41
C LEU A 67 -11.21 0.69 -10.29
N TYR A 68 -11.59 0.52 -9.02
CA TYR A 68 -10.76 0.80 -7.86
C TYR A 68 -9.98 -0.44 -7.41
N SER A 69 -9.32 -1.11 -8.35
CA SER A 69 -8.41 -2.24 -8.08
C SER A 69 -7.19 -2.14 -8.98
N PHE A 70 -6.09 -2.80 -8.60
CA PHE A 70 -4.97 -2.95 -9.52
C PHE A 70 -5.41 -3.87 -10.65
N SER A 71 -5.08 -3.52 -11.89
CA SER A 71 -5.45 -4.32 -13.06
C SER A 71 -4.97 -5.76 -12.99
N PHE A 72 -3.92 -6.01 -12.20
CA PHE A 72 -3.32 -7.31 -12.01
C PHE A 72 -3.70 -8.02 -10.69
N GLU A 73 -4.50 -7.37 -9.84
CA GLU A 73 -4.97 -7.90 -8.55
C GLU A 73 -6.38 -7.33 -8.28
N PRO A 74 -7.39 -7.79 -9.04
CA PRO A 74 -8.77 -7.38 -8.82
C PRO A 74 -9.28 -7.92 -7.48
N ASN A 75 -10.24 -7.22 -6.86
CA ASN A 75 -10.89 -7.69 -5.64
C ASN A 75 -12.29 -8.25 -5.95
N PRO A 76 -12.50 -9.58 -5.84
CA PRO A 76 -13.81 -10.18 -6.09
C PRO A 76 -14.81 -9.93 -4.95
N ASP A 77 -14.32 -9.52 -3.77
CA ASP A 77 -15.12 -9.45 -2.53
C ASP A 77 -15.82 -8.10 -2.32
N TRP A 78 -15.91 -7.26 -3.34
CA TRP A 78 -16.62 -5.99 -3.20
C TRP A 78 -18.12 -6.22 -3.02
N THR A 79 -18.71 -5.62 -1.98
CA THR A 79 -20.15 -5.82 -1.66
C THR A 79 -21.08 -4.80 -2.30
N ARG A 80 -20.54 -3.72 -2.87
CA ARG A 80 -21.30 -2.56 -3.38
C ARG A 80 -20.55 -1.87 -4.50
N ILE A 81 -21.26 -1.20 -5.41
CA ILE A 81 -20.66 -0.45 -6.54
C ILE A 81 -19.67 0.61 -6.07
N LEU A 82 -19.98 1.37 -5.02
CA LEU A 82 -19.09 2.41 -4.47
C LEU A 82 -18.51 1.95 -3.13
N ALA A 83 -17.27 1.49 -3.13
CA ALA A 83 -16.63 0.90 -1.96
C ALA A 83 -16.64 1.87 -0.76
N LYS A 84 -17.09 1.37 0.40
CA LYS A 84 -16.98 2.11 1.67
C LYS A 84 -15.55 2.03 2.20
N ARG A 85 -15.24 2.92 3.12
CA ARG A 85 -13.92 3.00 3.78
C ARG A 85 -13.41 1.67 4.33
N GLU A 86 -14.26 0.87 4.97
CA GLU A 86 -13.87 -0.43 5.52
C GLU A 86 -13.39 -1.40 4.45
N GLU A 87 -14.08 -1.44 3.31
CA GLU A 87 -13.76 -2.32 2.18
C GLU A 87 -12.49 -1.83 1.46
N GLY A 88 -12.40 -0.53 1.16
CA GLY A 88 -11.21 0.07 0.53
C GLY A 88 -9.96 -0.11 1.39
N GLY A 89 -10.07 0.11 2.71
CA GLY A 89 -8.98 -0.14 3.65
C GLY A 89 -8.60 -1.62 3.76
N ARG A 90 -9.56 -2.54 3.69
CA ARG A 90 -9.29 -3.98 3.68
C ARG A 90 -8.55 -4.40 2.41
N TYR A 91 -9.00 -3.90 1.26
CA TYR A 91 -8.35 -4.14 -0.02
C TYR A 91 -6.86 -3.78 0.05
N ILE A 92 -6.53 -2.55 0.46
CA ILE A 92 -5.13 -2.11 0.58
C ILE A 92 -4.31 -2.98 1.54
N ARG A 93 -4.83 -3.24 2.75
CA ARG A 93 -4.07 -4.02 3.76
C ARG A 93 -3.74 -5.43 3.30
N THR A 94 -4.67 -6.12 2.63
CA THR A 94 -4.42 -7.47 2.12
C THR A 94 -3.34 -7.48 1.02
N ARG A 95 -3.21 -6.38 0.27
CA ARG A 95 -2.31 -6.25 -0.89
C ARG A 95 -0.96 -5.61 -0.54
N MET A 96 -0.63 -5.46 0.75
CA MET A 96 0.72 -5.08 1.16
C MET A 96 1.75 -6.21 0.96
N ARG A 97 1.29 -7.45 0.74
CA ARG A 97 2.14 -8.66 0.69
C ARG A 97 2.47 -9.15 -0.73
N ILE A 98 1.88 -8.56 -1.75
CA ILE A 98 2.12 -8.90 -3.17
C ILE A 98 3.41 -8.27 -3.67
#